data_AF-A0A4R1AV79-F1
#
_entry.id   AF-A0A4R1AV79-F1
#
_cell.length_a   1.000
_cell.length_b   1.000
_cell.length_c   1.000
_cell.angle_alpha   90.00
_cell.angle_beta   90.00
_cell.angle_gamma   90.00
#
_symmetry.space_group_name_H-M   'P 1'
#
loop_
_entity.id
_entity.type
_entity.pdbx_description
1 polymer ?
#
loop_
_entity_poly.entity_id
_entity_poly.type
_entity_poly.pdbx_seq_one_letter_code
_entity_poly.pdbx_strand_id
1 'polypeptide(L)'
;MKQIMIGKRVFSNPQRFAVCAPDGLPIKEYYKEVFEEIFVFYHPFIKPESIDYELFKPDTYPNRNEIRENCVVVTWKQFLTLSGIESFRKLDVGLRTNINGLREEYQDENIARMIQMPPNRLVSPITLYTVRQEINNLCENSLFKT
;
A
#
# COMPACT_ATOMS: atom_id res chain seq x y z
N MET A 1 12.99 -31.86 3.30
CA MET A 1 12.35 -30.53 3.37
C MET A 1 13.28 -29.60 4.12
N LYS A 2 13.61 -28.42 3.58
CA LYS A 2 14.45 -27.43 4.26
C LYS A 2 13.59 -26.61 5.23
N GLN A 3 14.06 -26.42 6.46
CA GLN A 3 13.43 -25.52 7.44
C GLN A 3 14.09 -24.15 7.33
N ILE A 4 13.32 -23.08 7.54
CA ILE A 4 13.87 -21.72 7.56
C ILE A 4 14.19 -21.36 9.01
N MET A 5 15.45 -20.99 9.26
CA MET A 5 15.94 -20.58 10.58
C MET A 5 16.04 -19.07 10.64
N ILE A 6 15.34 -18.44 11.58
CA ILE A 6 15.46 -16.99 11.85
C ILE A 6 15.81 -16.82 13.33
N GLY A 7 17.07 -16.48 13.61
CA GLY A 7 17.61 -16.48 14.97
C GLY A 7 17.50 -17.87 15.62
N LYS A 8 16.82 -17.96 16.79
CA LYS A 8 16.58 -19.23 17.50
C LYS A 8 15.26 -19.92 17.11
N ARG A 9 14.47 -19.34 16.19
CA ARG A 9 13.15 -19.87 15.82
C ARG A 9 13.24 -20.66 14.53
N VAL A 10 12.57 -21.82 14.54
CA VAL A 10 12.44 -22.70 13.38
C VAL A 10 11.06 -22.47 12.77
N PHE A 11 11.03 -22.09 11.49
CA PHE A 11 9.80 -21.94 10.73
C PHE A 11 9.63 -23.10 9.76
N SER A 12 8.38 -23.53 9.60
CA SER A 12 7.99 -24.45 8.53
C SER A 12 8.27 -23.82 7.17
N ASN A 13 8.46 -24.68 6.17
CA ASN A 13 8.64 -24.22 4.79
C ASN A 13 7.45 -23.34 4.38
N PRO A 14 7.65 -22.33 3.51
CA PRO A 14 6.59 -21.47 3.07
C PRO A 14 5.48 -22.32 2.45
N GLN A 15 4.30 -22.32 3.06
CA GLN A 15 3.16 -22.93 2.41
C GLN A 15 2.74 -22.00 1.28
N ARG A 16 2.40 -22.56 0.11
CA ARG A 16 1.97 -21.78 -1.05
C ARG A 16 0.80 -20.82 -0.74
N PHE A 17 0.04 -21.12 0.31
CA PHE A 17 -1.08 -20.33 0.82
C PHE A 17 -0.81 -19.70 2.20
N ALA A 18 0.43 -19.77 2.72
CA ALA A 18 0.79 -19.02 3.92
C ALA A 18 0.63 -17.53 3.63
N VAL A 19 -0.07 -16.83 4.52
CA VAL A 19 -0.54 -15.45 4.29
C VAL A 19 0.59 -14.43 4.42
N CYS A 20 1.62 -14.70 5.23
CA CYS A 20 2.72 -13.76 5.48
C CYS A 20 4.07 -14.46 5.72
N ALA A 21 5.16 -13.81 5.29
CA ALA A 21 6.51 -14.16 5.71
C ALA A 21 6.70 -13.87 7.22
N PRO A 22 7.53 -14.65 7.94
CA PRO A 22 7.93 -14.32 9.30
C PRO A 22 8.61 -12.96 9.38
N ASP A 23 8.46 -12.30 10.53
CA ASP A 23 9.14 -11.03 10.81
C ASP A 23 10.67 -11.16 10.65
N GLY A 24 11.28 -10.12 10.05
CA GLY A 24 12.70 -10.07 9.73
C GLY A 24 13.15 -10.85 8.49
N LEU A 25 12.27 -11.61 7.83
CA LEU A 25 12.58 -12.30 6.58
C LEU A 25 12.01 -11.52 5.38
N PRO A 26 12.83 -11.07 4.42
CA PRO A 26 12.32 -10.42 3.22
C PRO A 26 11.32 -11.32 2.48
N ILE A 27 10.15 -10.78 2.13
CA ILE A 27 9.07 -11.54 1.47
C ILE A 27 9.53 -12.23 0.18
N LYS A 28 10.44 -11.60 -0.57
CA LYS A 28 11.02 -12.17 -1.79
C LYS A 28 11.89 -13.40 -1.49
N GLU A 29 12.61 -13.39 -0.38
CA GLU A 29 13.41 -14.53 0.05
C GLU A 29 12.51 -15.65 0.58
N TYR A 30 11.47 -15.31 1.33
CA TYR A 30 10.50 -16.28 1.85
C TYR A 30 9.84 -17.08 0.73
N TYR A 31 9.46 -16.46 -0.38
CA TYR A 31 8.74 -17.13 -1.47
C TYR A 31 9.61 -17.57 -2.66
N LYS A 32 10.94 -17.38 -2.60
CA LYS A 32 11.86 -17.58 -3.73
C LYS A 32 11.79 -18.96 -4.41
N GLU A 33 11.46 -20.01 -3.65
CA GLU A 33 11.36 -21.39 -4.15
C GLU A 33 9.89 -21.85 -4.35
N VAL A 34 8.93 -20.94 -4.19
CA VAL A 34 7.49 -21.23 -4.32
C VAL A 34 6.91 -20.65 -5.61
N PHE A 35 7.33 -19.44 -5.98
CA PHE A 35 6.89 -18.75 -7.18
C PHE A 35 8.10 -18.43 -8.06
N GLU A 36 7.90 -18.49 -9.38
CA GLU A 36 8.92 -18.11 -10.37
C GLU A 36 9.27 -16.62 -10.26
N GLU A 37 8.26 -15.77 -10.04
CA GLU A 37 8.42 -14.33 -9.89
C GLU A 37 7.55 -13.78 -8.74
N ILE A 38 8.06 -12.74 -8.06
CA ILE A 38 7.40 -12.11 -6.91
C ILE A 38 7.44 -10.60 -7.07
N PHE A 39 6.26 -10.00 -7.13
CA PHE A 39 6.06 -8.56 -7.24
C PHE A 39 5.44 -8.00 -5.97
N VAL A 40 5.87 -6.80 -5.59
CA VAL A 40 5.26 -6.03 -4.49
C VAL A 40 4.73 -4.74 -5.09
N PHE A 41 3.42 -4.58 -5.07
CA PHE A 41 2.75 -3.40 -5.59
C PHE A 41 2.24 -2.55 -4.44
N TYR A 42 2.57 -1.27 -4.48
CA TYR A 42 1.97 -0.28 -3.61
C TYR A 42 0.86 0.42 -4.40
N HIS A 43 -0.35 0.42 -3.87
CA HIS A 43 -1.43 1.18 -4.49
C HIS A 43 -1.06 2.67 -4.44
N PRO A 44 -1.12 3.39 -5.58
CA PRO A 44 -0.72 4.79 -5.62
C PRO A 44 -1.78 5.69 -5.01
N PHE A 45 -1.41 6.93 -4.73
CA PHE A 45 -2.36 8.01 -4.49
C PHE A 45 -2.93 8.49 -5.82
N ILE A 46 -4.12 9.08 -5.77
CA ILE A 46 -4.76 9.67 -6.95
C ILE A 46 -4.93 11.16 -6.70
N LYS A 47 -4.68 11.99 -7.70
CA LYS A 47 -4.93 13.42 -7.64
C LYS A 47 -5.96 13.81 -8.71
N PRO A 48 -7.12 14.38 -8.32
CA PRO A 48 -8.07 14.95 -9.27
C PRO A 48 -7.46 16.16 -10.00
N GLU A 49 -7.60 16.21 -11.32
CA GLU A 49 -7.18 17.36 -12.14
C GLU A 49 -8.38 18.11 -12.73
N SER A 50 -9.33 17.38 -13.32
CA SER A 50 -10.52 17.95 -13.98
C SER A 50 -11.84 17.53 -13.32
N ILE A 51 -11.80 16.70 -12.29
CA ILE A 51 -12.95 16.28 -11.49
C ILE A 51 -12.88 16.86 -10.09
N ASP A 52 -14.04 17.13 -9.49
CA ASP A 52 -14.11 17.68 -8.13
C ASP A 52 -13.61 16.66 -7.10
N TYR A 53 -12.71 17.13 -6.21
CA TYR A 53 -12.19 16.34 -5.10
C TYR A 53 -13.30 15.92 -4.12
N GLU A 54 -14.34 16.74 -3.97
CA GLU A 54 -15.44 16.46 -3.05
C GLU A 54 -16.27 15.24 -3.45
N LEU A 55 -16.12 14.75 -4.68
CA LEU A 55 -16.77 13.52 -5.16
C LEU A 55 -16.16 12.26 -4.55
N PHE A 56 -14.91 12.30 -4.04
CA PHE A 56 -14.23 11.13 -3.47
C PHE A 56 -14.73 10.77 -2.06
N LYS A 57 -16.05 10.63 -1.93
CA LYS A 57 -16.80 10.20 -0.73
C LYS A 57 -17.60 8.95 -1.09
N PRO A 58 -17.92 8.07 -0.12
CA PRO A 58 -18.59 6.79 -0.39
C PRO A 58 -19.81 6.86 -1.30
N ASP A 59 -20.67 7.87 -1.13
CA ASP A 59 -21.94 7.97 -1.87
C ASP A 59 -21.81 8.61 -3.26
N THR A 60 -20.71 9.32 -3.52
CA THR A 60 -20.49 10.10 -4.76
C THR A 60 -19.23 9.67 -5.50
N TYR A 61 -18.64 8.54 -5.09
CA TYR A 61 -17.32 8.13 -5.54
C TYR A 61 -17.30 7.96 -7.06
N PRO A 62 -16.38 8.64 -7.78
CA PRO A 62 -16.35 8.56 -9.24
C PRO A 62 -16.08 7.13 -9.71
N ASN A 63 -16.68 6.75 -10.84
CA ASN A 63 -16.42 5.44 -11.39
C ASN A 63 -15.03 5.35 -12.02
N ARG A 64 -14.56 4.13 -12.28
CA ARG A 64 -13.24 3.85 -12.87
C ARG A 64 -12.89 4.69 -14.11
N ASN A 65 -13.81 4.89 -15.05
CA ASN A 65 -13.51 5.64 -16.28
C ASN A 65 -13.31 7.12 -15.96
N GLU A 66 -14.15 7.68 -15.09
CA GLU A 66 -14.04 9.06 -14.63
C GLU A 66 -12.70 9.29 -13.92
N ILE A 67 -12.29 8.36 -13.05
CA ILE A 67 -10.99 8.43 -12.36
C ILE A 67 -9.84 8.38 -13.38
N ARG A 68 -9.89 7.44 -14.33
CA ARG A 68 -8.83 7.26 -15.33
C ARG A 68 -8.67 8.48 -16.24
N GLU A 69 -9.76 9.14 -16.59
CA GLU A 69 -9.78 10.25 -17.54
C GLU A 69 -9.54 11.61 -16.89
N ASN A 70 -9.87 11.76 -15.60
CA ASN A 70 -9.86 13.07 -14.92
C ASN A 70 -8.87 13.17 -13.76
N CYS A 71 -8.10 12.11 -13.49
CA CYS A 71 -7.13 12.09 -12.41
C CYS A 71 -5.75 11.62 -12.89
N VAL A 72 -4.74 11.98 -12.11
CA VAL A 72 -3.37 11.52 -12.30
C VAL A 72 -2.90 10.67 -11.14
N VAL A 73 -2.01 9.73 -11.46
CA VAL A 73 -1.36 8.85 -10.50
C VAL A 73 -0.28 9.62 -9.75
N VAL A 74 -0.29 9.52 -8.42
CA VAL A 74 0.75 10.06 -7.54
C VAL A 74 1.44 8.90 -6.84
N THR A 75 2.71 8.70 -7.17
CA THR A 75 3.55 7.65 -6.60
C THR A 75 3.82 7.91 -5.12
N TRP A 76 4.19 6.87 -4.36
CA TRP A 76 4.64 7.02 -2.97
C TRP A 76 5.84 7.95 -2.83
N LYS A 77 6.76 7.97 -3.82
CA LYS A 77 7.89 8.90 -3.84
C LYS A 77 7.42 10.36 -3.93
N GLN A 78 6.48 10.66 -4.82
CA GLN A 78 5.89 11.99 -4.94
C GLN A 78 5.10 12.36 -3.67
N PHE A 79 4.33 11.43 -3.12
CA PHE A 79 3.63 11.63 -1.86
C PHE A 79 4.59 11.98 -0.71
N LEU A 80 5.72 11.29 -0.57
CA LEU A 80 6.73 11.61 0.46
C LEU A 80 7.24 13.05 0.30
N THR A 81 7.53 13.48 -0.93
CA THR A 81 7.92 14.88 -1.21
C THR A 81 6.81 15.86 -0.85
N LEU A 82 5.56 15.56 -1.21
CA LEU A 82 4.40 16.45 -0.99
C LEU A 82 3.95 16.53 0.48
N SER A 83 4.14 15.45 1.24
CA SER A 83 3.76 15.34 2.65
C SER A 83 4.84 15.84 3.62
N GLY A 84 6.09 15.94 3.17
CA GLY A 84 7.23 16.26 4.03
C GLY A 84 7.66 15.09 4.93
N ILE A 85 7.17 13.87 4.70
CA ILE A 85 7.65 12.69 5.43
C ILE A 85 9.10 12.40 5.01
N GLU A 86 10.01 12.57 5.96
CA GLU A 86 11.45 12.62 5.71
C GLU A 86 12.08 11.28 5.28
N SER A 87 11.44 10.13 5.56
CA SER A 87 12.02 8.83 5.25
C SER A 87 11.02 7.69 5.12
N PHE A 88 11.42 6.63 4.41
CA PHE A 88 10.67 5.37 4.34
C PHE A 88 10.48 4.69 5.70
N ARG A 89 11.40 4.89 6.65
CA ARG A 89 11.25 4.35 8.01
C ARG A 89 10.12 5.02 8.76
N LYS A 90 10.03 6.34 8.67
CA LYS A 90 8.91 7.12 9.23
C LYS A 90 7.58 6.73 8.56
N LEU A 91 7.60 6.52 7.25
CA LEU A 91 6.44 6.00 6.52
C LEU A 91 6.00 4.61 7.03
N ASP A 92 6.92 3.67 7.22
CA ASP A 92 6.63 2.33 7.76
C ASP A 92 5.95 2.42 9.13
N VAL A 93 6.45 3.27 10.02
CA VAL A 93 5.84 3.51 11.34
C VAL A 93 4.39 3.99 11.16
N GLY A 94 4.13 5.01 10.34
CA GLY A 94 2.78 5.51 10.11
C GLY A 94 1.83 4.48 9.47
N LEU A 95 2.31 3.68 8.52
CA LEU A 95 1.53 2.59 7.92
C LEU A 95 1.17 1.52 8.96
N ARG A 96 2.11 1.15 9.82
CA ARG A 96 1.89 0.16 10.88
C ARG A 96 0.99 0.71 11.99
N THR A 97 1.08 2.00 12.30
CA THR A 97 0.13 2.69 13.20
C THR A 97 -1.29 2.58 12.67
N ASN A 98 -1.53 2.85 11.37
CA ASN A 98 -2.86 2.77 10.76
C ASN A 98 -3.54 1.39 10.89
N ILE A 99 -2.78 0.32 11.06
CA ILE A 99 -3.30 -1.05 11.22
C ILE A 99 -3.14 -1.59 12.64
N ASN A 100 -2.82 -0.72 13.61
CA ASN A 100 -2.53 -1.09 15.00
C ASN A 100 -1.44 -2.18 15.14
N GLY A 101 -0.49 -2.21 14.20
CA GLY A 101 0.63 -3.16 14.15
C GLY A 101 1.84 -2.77 15.03
N LEU A 102 1.67 -1.76 15.88
CA LEU A 102 2.65 -1.23 16.82
C LEU A 102 2.00 -1.05 18.19
N ARG A 103 2.80 -1.22 19.25
CA ARG A 103 2.38 -0.81 20.60
C ARG A 103 2.26 0.71 20.64
N GLU A 104 1.39 1.20 21.52
CA GLU A 104 1.04 2.62 21.66
C GLU A 104 2.27 3.53 21.76
N GLU A 105 3.30 3.14 22.53
CA GLU A 105 4.51 3.92 22.72
C GLU A 105 5.40 4.06 21.46
N TYR A 106 5.16 3.25 20.43
CA TYR A 106 5.89 3.28 19.16
C TYR A 106 5.07 3.83 17.99
N GLN A 107 3.82 4.21 18.23
CA GLN A 107 2.95 4.73 17.17
C GLN A 107 3.32 6.17 16.80
N ASP A 108 3.14 6.51 15.52
CA ASP A 108 3.19 7.89 15.03
C ASP A 108 1.85 8.26 14.39
N GLU A 109 0.93 8.71 15.25
CA GLU A 109 -0.43 9.12 14.86
C GLU A 109 -0.45 10.30 13.88
N ASN A 110 0.58 11.15 13.89
CA ASN A 110 0.65 12.29 12.98
C ASN A 110 0.95 11.81 11.56
N ILE A 111 1.93 10.91 11.40
CA ILE A 111 2.22 10.32 10.10
C ILE A 111 1.07 9.44 9.63
N ALA A 112 0.49 8.63 10.51
CA ALA A 112 -0.68 7.81 10.21
C ALA A 112 -1.82 8.65 9.61
N ARG A 113 -2.15 9.78 10.25
CA ARG A 113 -3.16 10.74 9.78
C ARG A 113 -2.79 11.37 8.45
N MET A 114 -1.53 11.75 8.22
CA MET A 114 -1.08 12.27 6.92
C MET A 114 -1.22 11.25 5.78
N ILE A 115 -1.15 9.95 6.06
CA ILE A 115 -1.37 8.92 5.05
C ILE A 115 -2.87 8.74 4.77
N GLN A 116 -3.72 8.77 5.80
CA GLN A 116 -5.18 8.63 5.64
C GLN A 116 -5.83 9.87 5.01
N MET A 117 -5.38 11.05 5.43
CA MET A 117 -5.87 12.36 5.01
C MET A 117 -4.70 13.15 4.40
N PRO A 118 -4.24 12.75 3.20
CA PRO A 118 -3.05 13.32 2.60
C PRO A 118 -3.27 14.78 2.20
N PRO A 119 -2.24 15.62 2.32
CA PRO A 119 -2.31 17.02 1.92
C PRO A 119 -2.46 17.14 0.39
N ASN A 120 -2.65 18.36 -0.10
CA ASN A 120 -2.67 18.66 -1.53
C ASN A 120 -3.81 18.00 -2.33
N ARG A 121 -4.96 17.73 -1.68
CA ARG A 121 -6.14 17.11 -2.29
C ARG A 121 -5.82 15.77 -2.96
N LEU A 122 -4.94 14.99 -2.33
CA LEU A 122 -4.68 13.62 -2.75
C LEU A 122 -5.77 12.70 -2.19
N VAL A 123 -6.12 11.67 -2.95
CA VAL A 123 -7.01 10.60 -2.52
C VAL A 123 -6.12 9.45 -2.05
N SER A 124 -6.25 9.07 -0.78
CA SER A 124 -5.43 8.02 -0.19
C SER A 124 -5.84 6.64 -0.68
N PRO A 125 -4.88 5.74 -0.97
CA PRO A 125 -5.17 4.35 -1.29
C PRO A 125 -5.81 3.60 -0.12
N ILE A 126 -5.62 4.07 1.12
CA ILE A 126 -6.12 3.43 2.33
C ILE A 126 -7.61 3.74 2.54
N THR A 127 -8.11 4.90 2.10
CA THR A 127 -9.53 5.24 2.22
C THR A 127 -10.42 4.44 1.25
N LEU A 128 -9.80 3.67 0.34
CA LEU A 128 -10.48 2.88 -0.69
C LEU A 128 -11.00 1.53 -0.19
N TYR A 129 -10.90 1.24 1.12
CA TYR A 129 -11.55 0.07 1.72
C TYR A 129 -13.08 0.07 1.53
N THR A 130 -13.69 1.21 1.21
CA THR A 130 -15.12 1.31 0.87
C THR A 130 -15.40 0.94 -0.60
N VAL A 131 -14.40 0.90 -1.49
CA VAL A 131 -14.53 0.57 -2.93
C VAL A 131 -13.55 -0.54 -3.31
N ARG A 132 -13.67 -1.68 -2.61
CA ARG A 132 -12.69 -2.79 -2.65
C ARG A 132 -12.61 -3.54 -3.99
N GLN A 133 -13.47 -3.25 -4.98
CA GLN A 133 -13.55 -4.02 -6.23
C GLN A 133 -12.91 -3.33 -7.46
N GLU A 134 -12.73 -2.01 -7.48
CA GLU A 134 -12.40 -1.33 -8.76
C GLU A 134 -10.89 -1.20 -9.04
N ILE A 135 -10.03 -1.26 -8.02
CA ILE A 135 -8.60 -0.92 -8.13
C ILE A 135 -7.73 -2.08 -8.60
N ASN A 136 -8.08 -3.32 -8.27
CA ASN A 136 -7.31 -4.50 -8.73
C ASN A 136 -7.13 -4.49 -10.25
N ASN A 137 -8.14 -4.02 -10.98
CA ASN A 137 -8.14 -3.96 -12.44
C ASN A 137 -7.38 -2.74 -13.02
N LEU A 138 -7.12 -1.69 -12.22
CA LEU A 138 -6.30 -0.55 -12.66
C LEU A 138 -4.80 -0.90 -12.61
N CYS A 139 -4.38 -1.68 -11.60
CA CYS A 139 -3.02 -2.20 -11.51
C CYS A 139 -2.73 -3.28 -12.56
N GLU A 140 -3.72 -4.10 -12.95
CA GLU A 140 -3.56 -5.07 -14.04
C GLU A 140 -3.24 -4.38 -15.39
N ASN A 141 -3.84 -3.23 -15.68
CA ASN A 141 -3.64 -2.56 -16.96
C ASN A 141 -2.27 -1.86 -17.13
N SER A 142 -1.51 -1.64 -16.05
CA SER A 142 -0.11 -1.18 -16.16
C SER A 142 0.87 -2.34 -16.39
N LEU A 143 0.46 -3.59 -16.15
CA LEU A 143 1.28 -4.79 -16.35
C LEU A 143 1.24 -5.32 -17.80
N PHE A 144 0.20 -5.02 -18.57
CA PHE A 144 0.04 -5.51 -19.95
C PHE A 144 0.40 -4.48 -21.03
N LYS A 145 1.02 -3.36 -20.66
CA LYS A 145 1.67 -2.44 -21.62
C LYS A 145 3.18 -2.70 -21.64
N THR A 146 3.57 -3.83 -22.21
CA THR A 146 4.93 -4.10 -22.70
C THR A 146 4.82 -4.57 -24.13
#